data_AF-F6IWH0-F1
#
_entry.id   AF-F6IWH0-F1
#
_cell.length_a   1.000
_cell.length_b   1.000
_cell.length_c   1.000
_cell.angle_alpha   90.00
_cell.angle_beta   90.00
_cell.angle_gamma   90.00
#
_symmetry.space_group_name_H-M   'P 1'
#
loop_
_entity.id
_entity.type
_entity.pdbx_description
1 polymer ?
#
loop_
_entity_poly.entity_id
_entity_poly.type
_entity_poly.pdbx_seq_one_letter_code
_entity_poly.pdbx_strand_id
1 'polypeptide(L)'
;MADARKAALDTALKKIEKNFGKGAIMRMGDAAQTTISTISSGSLALDDALGVGGYPRGRIVEIYGPESSGKTTVALHAVAEVQKQGGTAAYIDAENALDPVYAEHLGVNIDDLLLSQPDTGEQGLEIADALVSSGAVDILVVDSVAALVPRAEIEGEMGDAHVGLQARLMSQALRKLSGTLNKTKTIALFINQIREKVGVMFGNPETTPGGRALKFYATIRLEVRRAEQIKEGTNIIGNRVRIKVVKNKVAPPFKRAEVDIMYGQGISQTGEIVDMAAEKDIVKKSGSWYSYGDDRIGQGRENAKKYLDEHPDVMAEIRQKVRDAYGMDQTGEEDDQADDKSKDKATKPSDKSQAQAKPKKPVATETSLDLDDSKTDK
;
A
#
# COMPACT_ATOMS: atom_id res chain seq x y z
N MET A 1 -11.35 -43.10 -17.29
CA MET A 1 -9.97 -42.65 -16.95
C MET A 1 -9.94 -41.20 -16.46
N ALA A 2 -10.55 -40.24 -17.16
CA ALA A 2 -10.62 -38.84 -16.73
C ALA A 2 -11.39 -38.64 -15.40
N ASP A 3 -12.54 -39.31 -15.24
CA ASP A 3 -13.35 -39.20 -14.02
C ASP A 3 -12.66 -39.77 -12.78
N ALA A 4 -11.90 -40.86 -12.93
CA ALA A 4 -11.11 -41.44 -11.83
C ALA A 4 -9.99 -40.51 -11.37
N ARG A 5 -9.34 -39.79 -12.29
CA ARG A 5 -8.33 -38.76 -11.96
C ARG A 5 -8.97 -37.56 -11.27
N LYS A 6 -10.15 -37.12 -11.70
CA LYS A 6 -10.88 -36.02 -11.08
C LYS A 6 -11.33 -36.37 -9.66
N ALA A 7 -11.90 -37.57 -9.45
CA ALA A 7 -12.29 -38.04 -8.12
C ALA A 7 -11.09 -38.20 -7.17
N ALA A 8 -9.96 -38.71 -7.66
CA ALA A 8 -8.72 -38.79 -6.89
C ALA A 8 -8.19 -37.41 -6.51
N LEU A 9 -8.23 -36.44 -7.45
CA LEU A 9 -7.85 -35.05 -7.20
C LEU A 9 -8.77 -34.41 -6.14
N ASP A 10 -10.08 -34.55 -6.26
CA ASP A 10 -11.03 -33.95 -5.31
C ASP A 10 -10.89 -34.56 -3.91
N THR A 11 -10.57 -35.86 -3.82
CA THR A 11 -10.26 -36.53 -2.56
C THR A 11 -8.97 -35.98 -1.95
N ALA A 12 -7.93 -35.77 -2.76
CA ALA A 12 -6.68 -35.16 -2.31
C ALA A 12 -6.89 -33.71 -1.84
N LEU A 13 -7.65 -32.90 -2.57
CA LEU A 13 -7.99 -31.52 -2.20
C LEU A 13 -8.72 -31.48 -0.86
N LYS A 14 -9.76 -32.30 -0.67
CA LYS A 14 -10.49 -32.41 0.62
C LYS A 14 -9.58 -32.85 1.77
N LYS A 15 -8.65 -33.77 1.51
CA LYS A 15 -7.69 -34.23 2.53
C LYS A 15 -6.70 -33.11 2.91
N ILE A 16 -6.22 -32.35 1.94
CA ILE A 16 -5.35 -31.18 2.17
C ILE A 16 -6.11 -30.13 2.98
N GLU A 17 -7.33 -29.78 2.59
CA GLU A 17 -8.16 -28.79 3.30
C GLU A 17 -8.48 -29.23 4.73
N LYS A 18 -8.79 -30.51 4.96
CA LYS A 18 -9.00 -31.07 6.30
C LYS A 18 -7.76 -30.99 7.18
N ASN A 19 -6.58 -31.26 6.62
CA ASN A 19 -5.34 -31.32 7.38
C ASN A 19 -4.71 -29.94 7.62
N PHE A 20 -4.89 -29.00 6.70
CA PHE A 20 -4.18 -27.72 6.68
C PHE A 20 -5.11 -26.49 6.75
N GLY A 21 -6.43 -26.71 6.82
CA GLY A 21 -7.45 -25.66 6.95
C GLY A 21 -8.07 -25.23 5.61
N LYS A 22 -9.21 -24.55 5.70
CA LYS A 22 -9.88 -23.94 4.54
C LYS A 22 -8.92 -22.96 3.84
N GLY A 23 -8.86 -23.03 2.51
CA GLY A 23 -7.98 -22.17 1.70
C GLY A 23 -6.51 -22.61 1.62
N ALA A 24 -6.12 -23.74 2.24
CA ALA A 24 -4.78 -24.29 2.10
C ALA A 24 -4.42 -24.71 0.66
N ILE A 25 -5.43 -25.02 -0.15
CA ILE A 25 -5.30 -25.27 -1.59
C ILE A 25 -6.58 -24.84 -2.29
N MET A 26 -6.45 -24.09 -3.38
CA MET A 26 -7.57 -23.59 -4.19
C MET A 26 -7.20 -23.65 -5.66
N ARG A 27 -8.18 -23.79 -6.56
CA ARG A 27 -7.92 -23.60 -7.99
C ARG A 27 -7.74 -22.11 -8.24
N MET A 28 -6.78 -21.76 -9.08
CA MET A 28 -6.45 -20.36 -9.36
C MET A 28 -7.61 -19.59 -10.01
N GLY A 29 -8.48 -20.27 -10.77
CA GLY A 29 -9.70 -19.67 -11.35
C GLY A 29 -10.93 -19.68 -10.43
N ASP A 30 -10.89 -20.40 -9.31
CA ASP A 30 -11.98 -20.41 -8.30
C ASP A 30 -11.78 -19.29 -7.27
N ALA A 31 -10.58 -18.72 -7.19
CA ALA A 31 -10.35 -17.45 -6.51
C ALA A 31 -11.03 -16.37 -7.35
N ALA A 32 -12.17 -15.85 -6.88
CA ALA A 32 -12.77 -14.62 -7.42
C ALA A 32 -11.64 -13.63 -7.68
N GLN A 33 -11.59 -13.05 -8.88
CA GLN A 33 -10.59 -12.08 -9.34
C GLN A 33 -10.07 -11.26 -8.15
N THR A 34 -8.95 -11.69 -7.54
CA THR A 34 -8.50 -11.06 -6.29
C THR A 34 -7.81 -9.77 -6.70
N THR A 35 -8.61 -8.72 -6.85
CA THR A 35 -8.14 -7.34 -6.87
C THR A 35 -7.22 -7.18 -5.65
N ILE A 36 -5.97 -6.81 -5.94
CA ILE A 36 -4.97 -6.67 -4.89
C ILE A 36 -5.34 -5.44 -4.10
N SER A 37 -5.82 -5.63 -2.87
CA SER A 37 -6.12 -4.52 -1.97
C SER A 37 -4.85 -3.72 -1.69
N THR A 38 -4.92 -2.41 -1.90
CA THR A 38 -3.80 -1.47 -1.77
C THR A 38 -4.18 -0.31 -0.86
N ILE A 39 -3.16 0.41 -0.38
CA ILE A 39 -3.30 1.69 0.32
C ILE A 39 -2.48 2.72 -0.40
N SER A 40 -3.05 3.93 -0.59
CA SER A 40 -2.35 5.04 -1.24
C SER A 40 -0.99 5.27 -0.61
N SER A 41 -0.01 5.60 -1.44
CA SER A 41 1.31 5.97 -0.97
C SER A 41 1.40 7.40 -0.41
N GLY A 42 0.30 8.16 -0.47
CA GLY A 42 0.28 9.59 -0.22
C GLY A 42 0.85 10.42 -1.38
N SER A 43 1.06 9.80 -2.54
CA SER A 43 1.57 10.43 -3.76
C SER A 43 0.83 9.89 -4.97
N LEU A 44 0.14 10.77 -5.70
CA LEU A 44 -0.63 10.37 -6.88
C LEU A 44 0.27 9.81 -7.99
N ALA A 45 1.45 10.43 -8.17
CA ALA A 45 2.43 9.99 -9.16
C ALA A 45 3.03 8.63 -8.79
N LEU A 46 3.28 8.39 -7.49
CA LEU A 46 3.77 7.08 -7.03
C LEU A 46 2.69 6.01 -7.13
N ASP A 47 1.43 6.32 -6.83
CA ASP A 47 0.32 5.37 -7.00
C ASP A 47 0.15 4.92 -8.46
N ASP A 48 0.30 5.83 -9.44
CA ASP A 48 0.38 5.46 -10.87
C ASP A 48 1.59 4.57 -11.18
N ALA A 49 2.76 4.98 -10.66
CA ALA A 49 4.02 4.26 -10.90
C ALA A 49 3.99 2.84 -10.32
N LEU A 50 3.25 2.64 -9.22
CA LEU A 50 3.00 1.32 -8.64
C LEU A 50 2.04 0.48 -9.48
N GLY A 51 1.16 1.11 -10.28
CA GLY A 51 0.28 0.47 -11.24
C GLY A 51 -0.90 -0.31 -10.65
N VAL A 52 -1.01 -0.33 -9.33
CA VAL A 52 -2.11 -0.93 -8.56
C VAL A 52 -2.76 0.09 -7.61
N GLY A 53 -2.46 1.38 -7.79
CA GLY A 53 -3.04 2.47 -6.98
C GLY A 53 -2.46 2.60 -5.56
N GLY A 54 -1.34 1.94 -5.24
CA GLY A 54 -0.70 2.08 -3.94
C GLY A 54 0.10 0.86 -3.47
N TYR A 55 0.40 0.83 -2.17
CA TYR A 55 1.11 -0.26 -1.52
C TYR A 55 0.19 -1.47 -1.28
N PRO A 56 0.55 -2.68 -1.76
CA PRO A 56 -0.28 -3.86 -1.64
C PRO A 56 -0.28 -4.41 -0.21
N ARG A 57 -1.48 -4.64 0.33
CA ARG A 57 -1.68 -5.21 1.67
C ARG A 57 -1.10 -6.61 1.80
N GLY A 58 -0.57 -6.91 2.98
CA GLY A 58 0.02 -8.21 3.31
C GLY A 58 1.35 -8.50 2.63
N ARG A 59 2.07 -7.47 2.19
CA ARG A 59 3.32 -7.58 1.43
C ARG A 59 4.43 -6.74 2.03
N ILE A 60 5.65 -7.14 1.70
CA ILE A 60 6.87 -6.42 2.04
C ILE A 60 7.22 -5.43 0.92
N VAL A 61 7.57 -4.20 1.29
CA VAL A 61 8.10 -3.16 0.40
C VAL A 61 9.45 -2.72 0.97
N GLU A 62 10.47 -2.61 0.11
CA GLU A 62 11.75 -2.01 0.48
C GLU A 62 11.86 -0.60 -0.13
N ILE A 63 12.16 0.40 0.69
CA ILE A 63 12.42 1.78 0.27
C ILE A 63 13.90 2.06 0.56
N TYR A 64 14.70 2.26 -0.48
CA TYR A 64 16.14 2.47 -0.32
C TYR A 64 16.64 3.65 -1.15
N GLY A 65 17.78 4.19 -0.76
CA GLY A 65 18.32 5.40 -1.38
C GLY A 65 19.43 6.03 -0.54
N PRO A 66 20.08 7.08 -1.08
CA PRO A 66 21.06 7.87 -0.34
C PRO A 66 20.47 8.50 0.93
N GLU A 67 21.33 9.04 1.78
CA GLU A 67 20.92 9.90 2.89
C GLU A 67 20.15 11.13 2.38
N SER A 68 19.22 11.61 3.21
CA SER A 68 18.38 12.78 2.90
C SER A 68 17.65 12.73 1.55
N SER A 69 17.42 11.53 1.00
CA SER A 69 16.73 11.37 -0.29
C SER A 69 15.20 11.43 -0.20
N GLY A 70 14.64 11.36 1.01
CA GLY A 70 13.18 11.36 1.25
C GLY A 70 12.58 10.00 1.63
N LYS A 71 13.39 8.98 1.95
CA LYS A 71 12.92 7.62 2.31
C LYS A 71 11.90 7.64 3.46
N THR A 72 12.28 8.25 4.58
CA THR A 72 11.43 8.38 5.77
C THR A 72 10.18 9.20 5.47
N THR A 73 10.28 10.30 4.72
CA THR A 73 9.11 11.06 4.25
C THR A 73 8.13 10.18 3.48
N VAL A 74 8.59 9.38 2.51
CA VAL A 74 7.73 8.47 1.73
C VAL A 74 7.07 7.41 2.62
N ALA A 75 7.77 6.91 3.64
CA ALA A 75 7.19 5.95 4.59
C ALA A 75 6.15 6.60 5.52
N LEU A 76 6.41 7.81 6.01
CA LEU A 76 5.47 8.55 6.87
C LEU A 76 4.19 8.95 6.14
N HIS A 77 4.27 9.28 4.84
CA HIS A 77 3.07 9.48 4.00
C HIS A 77 2.23 8.20 3.90
N ALA A 78 2.86 7.03 3.79
CA ALA A 78 2.15 5.76 3.81
C ALA A 78 1.47 5.49 5.16
N VAL A 79 2.14 5.85 6.27
CA VAL A 79 1.58 5.74 7.63
C VAL A 79 0.37 6.66 7.78
N ALA A 80 0.48 7.92 7.38
CA ALA A 80 -0.61 8.89 7.42
C ALA A 80 -1.83 8.41 6.64
N GLU A 81 -1.65 7.86 5.43
CA GLU A 81 -2.77 7.33 4.62
C GLU A 81 -3.44 6.10 5.26
N VAL A 82 -2.69 5.25 5.96
CA VAL A 82 -3.29 4.14 6.72
C VAL A 82 -4.09 4.64 7.91
N GLN A 83 -3.54 5.57 8.70
CA GLN A 83 -4.22 6.14 9.86
C GLN A 83 -5.47 6.92 9.47
N LYS A 84 -5.44 7.64 8.35
CA LYS A 84 -6.59 8.36 7.79
C LYS A 84 -7.77 7.43 7.46
N GLN A 85 -7.49 6.16 7.16
CA GLN A 85 -8.51 5.12 6.94
C GLN A 85 -8.90 4.39 8.23
N GLY A 86 -8.47 4.87 9.40
CA GLY A 86 -8.72 4.26 10.71
C GLY A 86 -7.84 3.06 11.01
N GLY A 87 -6.80 2.80 10.21
CA GLY A 87 -5.87 1.70 10.42
C GLY A 87 -4.81 2.00 11.47
N THR A 88 -4.22 0.96 12.04
CA THR A 88 -3.17 1.08 13.07
C THR A 88 -1.78 0.98 12.45
N ALA A 89 -0.89 1.90 12.85
CA ALA A 89 0.48 1.95 12.37
C ALA A 89 1.49 1.66 13.50
N ALA A 90 2.56 0.96 13.14
CA ALA A 90 3.70 0.74 14.01
C ALA A 90 5.01 1.12 13.32
N TYR A 91 5.95 1.65 14.10
CA TYR A 91 7.24 2.15 13.65
C TYR A 91 8.35 1.58 14.53
N ILE A 92 9.25 0.80 13.93
CA ILE A 92 10.49 0.32 14.56
C ILE A 92 11.61 1.27 14.14
N ASP A 93 11.90 2.25 15.00
CA ASP A 93 12.94 3.26 14.80
C ASP A 93 14.27 2.75 15.36
N ALA A 94 14.95 1.90 14.61
CA ALA A 94 16.28 1.43 14.93
C ALA A 94 17.37 2.51 14.71
N GLU A 95 17.09 3.56 13.94
CA GLU A 95 18.01 4.71 13.77
C GLU A 95 17.90 5.73 14.91
N ASN A 96 16.89 5.65 15.78
CA ASN A 96 16.60 6.61 16.86
C ASN A 96 16.53 8.05 16.33
N ALA A 97 15.94 8.24 15.15
CA ALA A 97 16.00 9.48 14.37
C ALA A 97 14.63 10.00 13.93
N LEU A 98 13.52 9.37 14.35
CA LEU A 98 12.19 9.84 14.03
C LEU A 98 11.90 11.17 14.75
N ASP A 99 11.54 12.20 13.99
CA ASP A 99 11.06 13.49 14.49
C ASP A 99 9.52 13.49 14.56
N PRO A 100 8.91 13.49 15.77
CA PRO A 100 7.46 13.48 15.91
C PRO A 100 6.78 14.73 15.33
N VAL A 101 7.43 15.90 15.46
CA VAL A 101 6.87 17.17 14.96
C VAL A 101 6.85 17.15 13.44
N TYR A 102 7.90 16.64 12.81
CA TYR A 102 7.90 16.47 11.36
C TYR A 102 6.83 15.47 10.92
N ALA A 103 6.72 14.31 11.58
CA ALA A 103 5.71 13.31 11.25
C ALA A 103 4.26 13.85 11.39
N GLU A 104 3.97 14.65 12.42
CA GLU A 104 2.67 15.29 12.59
C GLU A 104 2.33 16.23 11.44
N HIS A 105 3.29 17.05 10.98
CA HIS A 105 3.09 17.91 9.81
C HIS A 105 2.83 17.11 8.51
N LEU A 106 3.27 15.86 8.45
CA LEU A 106 3.00 14.95 7.33
C LEU A 106 1.63 14.27 7.42
N GLY A 107 0.84 14.57 8.47
CA GLY A 107 -0.48 14.01 8.71
C GLY A 107 -0.47 12.70 9.51
N VAL A 108 0.64 12.33 10.14
CA VAL A 108 0.71 11.19 11.05
C VAL A 108 0.07 11.58 12.37
N ASN A 109 -0.87 10.77 12.85
CA ASN A 109 -1.38 10.87 14.20
C ASN A 109 -0.36 10.23 15.16
N ILE A 110 0.38 11.07 15.88
CA ILE A 110 1.47 10.66 16.78
C ILE A 110 0.93 9.94 18.02
N ASP A 111 -0.22 10.36 18.54
CA ASP A 111 -0.80 9.79 19.76
C ASP A 111 -1.15 8.30 19.59
N ASP A 112 -1.57 7.92 18.37
CA ASP A 112 -1.94 6.55 18.02
C ASP A 112 -0.83 5.75 17.31
N LEU A 113 0.36 6.34 17.12
CA LEU A 113 1.48 5.67 16.47
C LEU A 113 2.24 4.77 17.46
N LEU A 114 2.27 3.45 17.21
CA LEU A 114 3.05 2.53 18.02
C LEU A 114 4.54 2.66 17.68
N LEU A 115 5.32 3.30 18.53
CA LEU A 115 6.77 3.48 18.36
C LEU A 115 7.58 2.48 19.20
N SER A 116 8.62 1.89 18.59
CA SER A 116 9.61 1.09 19.29
C SER A 116 11.02 1.49 18.85
N GLN A 117 11.89 1.73 19.83
CA GLN A 117 13.31 2.02 19.65
C GLN A 117 14.12 0.85 20.23
N PRO A 118 14.41 -0.19 19.44
CA PRO A 118 15.05 -1.40 19.94
C PRO A 118 16.55 -1.21 20.17
N ASP A 119 17.09 -1.90 21.18
CA ASP A 119 18.52 -1.95 21.47
C ASP A 119 19.27 -2.85 20.48
N THR A 120 18.60 -3.88 19.92
CA THR A 120 19.21 -4.88 19.02
C THR A 120 18.33 -5.20 17.82
N GLY A 121 18.95 -5.67 16.74
CA GLY A 121 18.26 -6.10 15.53
C GLY A 121 17.29 -7.26 15.79
N GLU A 122 17.68 -8.24 16.62
CA GLU A 122 16.80 -9.34 17.04
C GLU A 122 15.54 -8.81 17.73
N GLN A 123 15.71 -7.95 18.74
CA GLN A 123 14.60 -7.38 19.50
C GLN A 123 13.64 -6.61 18.60
N GLY A 124 14.16 -5.75 17.72
CA GLY A 124 13.32 -4.99 16.77
C GLY A 124 12.50 -5.89 15.85
N LEU A 125 13.10 -6.98 15.35
CA LEU A 125 12.40 -7.93 14.48
C LEU A 125 11.43 -8.85 15.23
N GLU A 126 11.68 -9.15 16.51
CA GLU A 126 10.76 -9.88 17.38
C GLU A 126 9.53 -9.04 17.75
N ILE A 127 9.73 -7.75 18.05
CA ILE A 127 8.64 -6.80 18.27
C ILE A 127 7.78 -6.68 17.00
N ALA A 128 8.43 -6.53 15.83
CA ALA A 128 7.73 -6.54 14.54
C ALA A 128 6.90 -7.82 14.33
N ASP A 129 7.45 -9.00 14.62
CA ASP A 129 6.74 -10.28 14.46
C ASP A 129 5.54 -10.40 15.41
N ALA A 130 5.69 -9.96 16.66
CA ALA A 130 4.61 -9.94 17.65
C ALA A 130 3.47 -8.99 17.23
N LEU A 131 3.80 -7.77 16.79
CA LEU A 131 2.84 -6.78 16.32
C LEU A 131 2.08 -7.27 15.10
N VAL A 132 2.78 -7.79 14.09
CA VAL A 132 2.15 -8.35 12.90
C VAL A 132 1.27 -9.55 13.27
N SER A 133 1.76 -10.46 14.11
CA SER A 133 1.03 -11.67 14.50
C SER A 133 -0.24 -11.41 15.30
N SER A 134 -0.34 -10.25 15.97
CA SER A 134 -1.57 -9.82 16.64
C SER A 134 -2.73 -9.60 15.68
N GLY A 135 -2.45 -9.32 14.39
CA GLY A 135 -3.44 -8.93 13.40
C GLY A 135 -4.02 -7.54 13.58
N ALA A 136 -3.54 -6.77 14.57
CA ALA A 136 -4.05 -5.44 14.89
C ALA A 136 -3.32 -4.30 14.18
N VAL A 137 -2.23 -4.58 13.44
CA VAL A 137 -1.41 -3.57 12.75
C VAL A 137 -1.65 -3.65 11.24
N ASP A 138 -2.00 -2.52 10.63
CA ASP A 138 -2.23 -2.38 9.18
C ASP A 138 -0.94 -2.03 8.43
N ILE A 139 -0.03 -1.28 9.06
CA ILE A 139 1.28 -0.94 8.51
C ILE A 139 2.37 -0.98 9.57
N LEU A 140 3.49 -1.62 9.21
CA LEU A 140 4.71 -1.68 10.00
C LEU A 140 5.83 -1.02 9.20
N VAL A 141 6.51 -0.05 9.78
CA VAL A 141 7.75 0.54 9.24
C VAL A 141 8.94 0.07 10.06
N VAL A 142 10.03 -0.29 9.39
CA VAL A 142 11.32 -0.60 10.01
C VAL A 142 12.36 0.36 9.46
N ASP A 143 12.80 1.31 10.29
CA ASP A 143 13.75 2.37 9.96
C ASP A 143 15.01 2.28 10.84
N SER A 144 16.10 1.68 10.39
CA SER A 144 16.31 1.07 9.08
C SER A 144 16.97 -0.30 9.19
N VAL A 145 16.93 -1.06 8.09
CA VAL A 145 17.62 -2.36 8.01
C VAL A 145 19.11 -2.24 8.32
N ALA A 146 19.73 -1.11 7.98
CA ALA A 146 21.15 -0.88 8.25
C ALA A 146 21.44 -0.82 9.76
N ALA A 147 20.50 -0.30 10.54
CA ALA A 147 20.59 -0.13 11.99
C ALA A 147 20.11 -1.35 12.81
N LEU A 148 19.59 -2.40 12.15
CA LEU A 148 19.30 -3.68 12.81
C LEU A 148 20.60 -4.45 13.09
N VAL A 149 21.37 -3.96 14.06
CA VAL A 149 22.66 -4.54 14.45
C VAL A 149 22.42 -5.74 15.38
N PRO A 150 22.95 -6.93 15.06
CA PRO A 150 22.79 -8.10 15.91
C PRO A 150 23.39 -7.90 17.31
N ARG A 151 22.77 -8.49 18.35
CA ARG A 151 23.27 -8.38 19.74
C ARG A 151 24.75 -8.74 19.89
N ALA A 152 25.19 -9.82 19.23
CA ALA A 152 26.58 -10.26 19.33
C ALA A 152 27.59 -9.27 18.72
N GLU A 153 27.16 -8.39 17.82
CA GLU A 153 27.98 -7.32 17.26
C GLU A 153 28.00 -6.08 18.18
N ILE A 154 26.91 -5.83 18.90
CA ILE A 154 26.82 -4.75 19.91
C ILE A 154 27.65 -5.07 21.16
N GLU A 155 27.60 -6.33 21.61
CA GLU A 155 28.34 -6.81 22.79
C GLU A 155 29.82 -7.10 22.49
N GLY A 156 30.19 -7.20 21.20
CA GLY A 156 31.56 -7.43 20.75
C GLY A 156 32.46 -6.19 20.83
N GLU A 157 33.75 -6.37 20.60
CA GLU A 157 34.70 -5.26 20.56
C GLU A 157 34.78 -4.64 19.15
N MET A 158 35.12 -3.35 19.07
CA MET A 158 35.35 -2.69 17.78
C MET A 158 36.51 -3.36 17.05
N GLY A 159 36.22 -3.97 15.90
CA GLY A 159 37.19 -4.71 15.08
C GLY A 159 36.94 -6.21 15.04
N ASP A 160 36.01 -6.73 15.86
CA ASP A 160 35.60 -8.12 15.82
C ASP A 160 34.91 -8.47 14.49
N ALA A 161 35.23 -9.65 13.97
CA ALA A 161 34.75 -10.11 12.67
C ALA A 161 33.39 -10.82 12.80
N HIS A 162 32.29 -10.09 12.60
CA HIS A 162 30.93 -10.64 12.58
C HIS A 162 30.41 -10.88 11.16
N VAL A 163 31.07 -11.77 10.41
CA VAL A 163 30.79 -11.96 8.98
C VAL A 163 29.36 -12.49 8.74
N GLY A 164 28.52 -11.64 8.12
CA GLY A 164 27.20 -12.03 7.60
C GLY A 164 26.13 -12.27 8.65
N LEU A 165 26.33 -11.85 9.89
CA LEU A 165 25.38 -12.06 10.99
C LEU A 165 24.03 -11.38 10.71
N GLN A 166 24.05 -10.10 10.35
CA GLN A 166 22.84 -9.35 9.97
C GLN A 166 22.09 -9.99 8.79
N ALA A 167 22.81 -10.49 7.79
CA ALA A 167 22.19 -11.15 6.63
C ALA A 167 21.45 -12.44 7.01
N ARG A 168 21.99 -13.21 7.97
CA ARG A 168 21.34 -14.41 8.51
C ARG A 168 20.11 -14.07 9.33
N LEU A 169 20.22 -13.07 10.21
CA LEU A 169 19.11 -12.53 11.01
C LEU A 169 17.94 -12.12 10.10
N MET A 170 18.20 -11.26 9.11
CA MET A 170 17.19 -10.82 8.14
C MET A 170 16.56 -12.00 7.38
N SER A 171 17.36 -12.98 6.97
CA SER A 171 16.85 -14.16 6.26
C SER A 171 15.91 -15.00 7.12
N GLN A 172 16.17 -15.11 8.43
CA GLN A 172 15.33 -15.84 9.37
C GLN A 172 14.04 -15.06 9.67
N ALA A 173 14.15 -13.76 9.94
CA ALA A 173 13.01 -12.91 10.25
C ALA A 173 12.03 -12.80 9.08
N LEU A 174 12.52 -12.50 7.87
CA LEU A 174 11.66 -12.38 6.68
C LEU A 174 10.94 -13.68 6.32
N ARG A 175 11.55 -14.84 6.61
CA ARG A 175 10.91 -16.15 6.42
C ARG A 175 9.71 -16.34 7.32
N LYS A 176 9.76 -15.86 8.57
CA LYS A 176 8.63 -15.87 9.50
C LYS A 176 7.59 -14.81 9.12
N LEU A 177 8.03 -13.55 9.02
CA LEU A 177 7.17 -12.39 8.77
C LEU A 177 6.36 -12.52 7.48
N SER A 178 6.96 -12.98 6.38
CA SER A 178 6.27 -13.01 5.08
C SER A 178 4.99 -13.85 5.08
N GLY A 179 4.93 -14.93 5.88
CA GLY A 179 3.74 -15.75 6.00
C GLY A 179 2.65 -15.06 6.80
N THR A 180 3.03 -14.44 7.91
CA THR A 180 2.12 -13.74 8.82
C THR A 180 1.54 -12.49 8.17
N LEU A 181 2.37 -11.64 7.55
CA LEU A 181 1.94 -10.42 6.83
C LEU A 181 0.83 -10.72 5.82
N ASN A 182 0.95 -11.78 5.02
CA ASN A 182 -0.07 -12.14 4.03
C ASN A 182 -1.40 -12.54 4.69
N LYS A 183 -1.35 -13.20 5.85
CA LYS A 183 -2.56 -13.60 6.60
C LYS A 183 -3.25 -12.39 7.24
N THR A 184 -2.47 -11.48 7.83
CA THR A 184 -2.98 -10.33 8.59
C THR A 184 -3.23 -9.11 7.73
N LYS A 185 -2.83 -9.14 6.45
CA LYS A 185 -2.94 -8.04 5.49
C LYS A 185 -2.15 -6.78 5.89
N THR A 186 -1.22 -6.90 6.82
CA THR A 186 -0.28 -5.84 7.23
C THR A 186 0.71 -5.53 6.11
N ILE A 187 0.91 -4.25 5.81
CA ILE A 187 1.99 -3.77 4.93
C ILE A 187 3.27 -3.65 5.75
N ALA A 188 4.39 -4.19 5.27
CA ALA A 188 5.69 -4.01 5.93
C ALA A 188 6.63 -3.18 5.05
N LEU A 189 6.94 -1.95 5.47
CA LEU A 189 7.92 -1.08 4.84
C LEU A 189 9.27 -1.24 5.54
N PHE A 190 10.30 -1.64 4.78
CA PHE A 190 11.68 -1.63 5.25
C PHE A 190 12.42 -0.49 4.60
N ILE A 191 12.87 0.46 5.40
CA ILE A 191 13.78 1.52 4.94
C ILE A 191 15.19 0.96 4.94
N ASN A 192 15.94 1.28 3.90
CA ASN A 192 17.32 0.82 3.76
C ASN A 192 18.23 1.90 3.18
N GLN A 193 19.51 1.75 3.46
CA GLN A 193 20.55 2.63 2.96
C GLN A 193 21.24 2.02 1.73
N ILE A 194 21.96 2.86 0.99
CA ILE A 194 22.88 2.39 -0.04
C ILE A 194 24.27 2.20 0.59
N ARG A 195 24.94 1.12 0.16
CA ARG A 195 26.37 0.86 0.38
C ARG A 195 26.99 0.50 -0.95
N GLU A 196 28.31 0.57 -1.04
CA GLU A 196 29.04 0.13 -2.23
C GLU A 196 29.73 -1.21 -1.96
N LYS A 197 29.73 -2.09 -2.97
CA LYS A 197 30.52 -3.32 -2.95
C LYS A 197 31.94 -3.01 -3.38
N VAL A 198 32.87 -3.16 -2.45
CA VAL A 198 34.31 -3.05 -2.73
C VAL A 198 34.70 -4.11 -3.77
N GLY A 199 35.51 -3.69 -4.77
CA GLY A 199 36.06 -4.59 -5.79
C GLY A 199 35.23 -4.76 -7.06
N VAL A 200 34.10 -4.04 -7.22
CA VAL A 200 33.33 -4.03 -8.47
C VAL A 200 33.92 -2.98 -9.43
N MET A 201 34.64 -3.42 -10.47
CA MET A 201 35.22 -2.54 -11.50
C MET A 201 34.30 -2.30 -12.70
N PHE A 202 33.22 -3.09 -12.85
CA PHE A 202 32.27 -2.97 -13.97
C PHE A 202 30.83 -3.18 -13.49
N GLY A 203 29.90 -2.33 -13.95
CA GLY A 203 28.49 -2.34 -13.55
C GLY A 203 28.18 -1.40 -12.39
N ASN A 204 27.01 -1.59 -11.76
CA ASN A 204 26.60 -0.79 -10.60
C ASN A 204 27.18 -1.38 -9.31
N PRO A 205 28.06 -0.67 -8.56
CA PRO A 205 28.63 -1.16 -7.30
C PRO A 205 27.64 -1.10 -6.13
N GLU A 206 26.51 -0.41 -6.28
CA GLU A 206 25.56 -0.20 -5.18
C GLU A 206 24.89 -1.49 -4.71
N THR A 207 24.75 -1.59 -3.40
CA THR A 207 24.04 -2.67 -2.70
C THR A 207 23.27 -2.09 -1.52
N THR A 208 22.45 -2.92 -0.90
CA THR A 208 21.71 -2.59 0.32
C THR A 208 22.17 -3.52 1.46
N PRO A 209 22.27 -3.03 2.71
CA PRO A 209 22.48 -3.83 3.92
C PRO A 209 21.42 -4.91 4.15
N GLY A 210 21.69 -5.84 5.10
CA GLY A 210 20.77 -6.94 5.42
C GLY A 210 20.82 -8.16 4.48
N GLY A 211 21.84 -8.25 3.62
CA GLY A 211 22.03 -9.37 2.71
C GLY A 211 21.06 -9.37 1.51
N ARG A 212 20.75 -10.55 0.96
CA ARG A 212 19.93 -10.68 -0.25
C ARG A 212 18.46 -11.01 0.02
N ALA A 213 18.11 -11.45 1.23
CA ALA A 213 16.77 -11.96 1.53
C ALA A 213 15.68 -10.92 1.25
N LEU A 214 15.85 -9.69 1.75
CA LEU A 214 14.87 -8.62 1.55
C LEU A 214 14.59 -8.37 0.07
N LYS A 215 15.63 -8.38 -0.78
CA LYS A 215 15.48 -8.22 -2.24
C LYS A 215 14.60 -9.29 -2.87
N PHE A 216 14.54 -10.50 -2.32
CA PHE A 216 13.69 -11.58 -2.83
C PHE A 216 12.26 -11.52 -2.26
N TYR A 217 12.14 -11.31 -0.96
CA TYR A 217 10.87 -11.24 -0.24
C TYR A 217 10.04 -10.00 -0.60
N ALA A 218 10.69 -8.85 -0.81
CA ALA A 218 10.02 -7.61 -1.21
C ALA A 218 9.18 -7.82 -2.47
N THR A 219 7.91 -7.44 -2.41
CA THR A 219 6.99 -7.40 -3.55
C THR A 219 7.30 -6.18 -4.40
N ILE A 220 7.51 -5.04 -3.75
CA ILE A 220 7.92 -3.78 -4.37
C ILE A 220 9.27 -3.36 -3.80
N ARG A 221 10.12 -2.79 -4.64
CA ARG A 221 11.33 -2.10 -4.21
C ARG A 221 11.35 -0.71 -4.85
N LEU A 222 11.48 0.31 -4.02
CA LEU A 222 11.55 1.71 -4.41
C LEU A 222 12.97 2.24 -4.20
N GLU A 223 13.54 2.81 -5.26
CA GLU A 223 14.78 3.58 -5.18
C GLU A 223 14.42 5.07 -5.14
N VAL A 224 14.72 5.72 -4.02
CA VAL A 224 14.41 7.13 -3.76
C VAL A 224 15.69 7.95 -3.87
N ARG A 225 15.73 8.90 -4.81
CA ARG A 225 16.89 9.78 -5.02
C ARG A 225 16.45 11.24 -5.12
N ARG A 226 17.21 12.12 -4.47
CA ARG A 226 17.13 13.56 -4.73
C ARG A 226 17.60 13.86 -6.15
N ALA A 227 16.83 14.64 -6.89
CA ALA A 227 17.15 15.12 -8.23
C ALA A 227 17.66 16.57 -8.18
N GLU A 228 16.79 17.52 -7.85
CA GLU A 228 17.08 18.96 -7.88
C GLU A 228 16.62 19.66 -6.61
N GLN A 229 17.24 20.78 -6.26
CA GLN A 229 16.79 21.63 -5.15
C GLN A 229 15.71 22.58 -5.64
N ILE A 230 14.63 22.72 -4.87
CA ILE A 230 13.58 23.70 -5.10
C ILE A 230 13.93 24.95 -4.31
N LYS A 231 13.99 26.10 -5.00
CA LYS A 231 14.43 27.38 -4.41
C LYS A 231 13.37 28.44 -4.58
N GLU A 232 13.21 29.27 -3.54
CA GLU A 232 12.49 30.54 -3.60
C GLU A 232 13.49 31.65 -3.29
N GLY A 233 13.89 32.40 -4.32
CA GLY A 233 15.03 33.32 -4.25
C GLY A 233 16.33 32.58 -3.90
N THR A 234 16.92 32.90 -2.76
CA THR A 234 18.15 32.26 -2.24
C THR A 234 17.88 31.06 -1.33
N ASN A 235 16.64 30.90 -0.85
CA ASN A 235 16.29 29.89 0.14
C ASN A 235 15.95 28.56 -0.54
N ILE A 236 16.49 27.46 -0.03
CA ILE A 236 16.12 26.11 -0.47
C ILE A 236 14.91 25.68 0.36
N ILE A 237 13.77 25.51 -0.31
CA ILE A 237 12.48 25.23 0.34
C ILE A 237 12.05 23.76 0.20
N GLY A 238 12.76 22.98 -0.61
CA GLY A 238 12.47 21.57 -0.81
C GLY A 238 13.38 20.93 -1.84
N ASN A 239 13.05 19.70 -2.24
CA ASN A 239 13.77 18.98 -3.28
C ASN A 239 12.81 18.26 -4.22
N ARG A 240 13.12 18.30 -5.51
CA ARG A 240 12.60 17.35 -6.48
C ARG A 240 13.21 15.98 -6.19
N VAL A 241 12.37 14.98 -6.02
CA VAL A 241 12.76 13.60 -5.69
C VAL A 241 12.22 12.67 -6.76
N ARG A 242 13.07 11.75 -7.20
CA ARG A 242 12.72 10.69 -8.15
C ARG A 242 12.61 9.37 -7.39
N ILE A 243 11.44 8.74 -7.50
CA ILE A 243 11.13 7.45 -6.90
C ILE A 243 10.99 6.45 -8.05
N LYS A 244 11.92 5.50 -8.15
CA LYS A 244 11.92 4.47 -9.20
C LYS A 244 11.46 3.13 -8.63
N VAL A 245 10.47 2.52 -9.28
CA VAL A 245 9.99 1.18 -8.94
C VAL A 245 10.94 0.13 -9.53
N VAL A 246 12.03 -0.19 -8.84
CA VAL A 246 13.05 -1.12 -9.37
C VAL A 246 12.64 -2.59 -9.32
N LYS A 247 11.59 -2.91 -8.55
CA LYS A 247 10.95 -4.22 -8.53
C LYS A 247 9.46 -4.03 -8.26
N ASN A 248 8.63 -4.77 -8.99
CA ASN A 248 7.20 -4.85 -8.79
C ASN A 248 6.73 -6.26 -9.17
N LYS A 249 6.05 -6.95 -8.26
CA LYS A 249 5.47 -8.29 -8.52
C LYS A 249 3.96 -8.26 -8.76
N VAL A 250 3.34 -7.09 -8.71
CA VAL A 250 1.88 -6.92 -8.79
C VAL A 250 1.44 -6.08 -9.99
N ALA A 251 2.37 -5.34 -10.60
CA ALA A 251 2.22 -4.63 -11.86
C ALA A 251 3.59 -4.51 -12.58
N PRO A 252 3.65 -3.99 -13.82
CA PRO A 252 4.91 -3.79 -14.52
C PRO A 252 5.91 -2.93 -13.72
N PRO A 253 7.18 -3.36 -13.58
CA PRO A 253 8.21 -2.60 -12.88
C PRO A 253 8.81 -1.48 -13.76
N PHE A 254 9.74 -0.72 -13.19
CA PHE A 254 10.61 0.30 -13.81
C PHE A 254 9.96 1.63 -14.17
N LYS A 255 8.67 1.80 -13.87
CA LYS A 255 8.04 3.12 -13.80
C LYS A 255 8.74 4.02 -12.77
N ARG A 256 8.57 5.32 -12.92
CA ARG A 256 9.15 6.36 -12.07
C ARG A 256 8.08 7.38 -11.71
N ALA A 257 8.10 7.84 -10.47
CA ALA A 257 7.38 9.01 -10.03
C ALA A 257 8.39 10.13 -9.75
N GLU A 258 8.05 11.35 -10.15
CA GLU A 258 8.77 12.54 -9.74
C GLU A 258 7.87 13.38 -8.85
N VAL A 259 8.34 13.66 -7.64
CA VAL A 259 7.58 14.35 -6.61
C VAL A 259 8.41 15.49 -6.03
N ASP A 260 7.75 16.52 -5.54
CA ASP A 260 8.41 17.55 -4.74
C ASP A 260 8.26 17.19 -3.26
N ILE A 261 9.38 17.09 -2.55
CA ILE A 261 9.38 17.03 -1.09
C ILE A 261 9.71 18.43 -0.56
N MET A 262 8.69 19.10 -0.04
CA MET A 262 8.79 20.43 0.57
C MET A 262 9.15 20.28 2.05
N TYR A 263 10.11 21.08 2.52
CA TYR A 263 10.55 21.00 3.92
C TYR A 263 9.42 21.41 4.86
N GLY A 264 9.20 20.60 5.90
CA GLY A 264 8.11 20.79 6.87
C GLY A 264 6.70 20.47 6.35
N GLN A 265 6.51 20.08 5.08
CA GLN A 265 5.19 19.76 4.52
C GLN A 265 5.12 18.36 3.89
N GLY A 266 6.27 17.80 3.48
CA GLY A 266 6.31 16.49 2.84
C GLY A 266 6.03 16.55 1.34
N ILE A 267 5.34 15.55 0.79
CA ILE A 267 5.09 15.44 -0.65
C ILE A 267 4.02 16.45 -1.08
N SER A 268 4.36 17.31 -2.05
CA SER A 268 3.44 18.33 -2.58
C SER A 268 2.44 17.72 -3.58
N GLN A 269 1.20 17.55 -3.13
CA GLN A 269 0.08 17.09 -3.98
C GLN A 269 -0.18 18.03 -5.16
N THR A 270 -0.13 19.35 -4.95
CA THR A 270 -0.28 20.35 -6.01
C THR A 270 0.84 20.25 -7.04
N GLY A 271 2.08 20.03 -6.60
CA GLY A 271 3.20 19.80 -7.50
C GLY A 271 3.00 18.60 -8.41
N GLU A 272 2.52 17.48 -7.87
CA GLU A 272 2.21 16.27 -8.64
C GLU A 272 1.08 16.50 -9.64
N ILE A 273 -0.02 17.11 -9.19
CA ILE A 273 -1.21 17.32 -10.03
C ILE A 273 -0.91 18.27 -11.19
N VAL A 274 -0.16 19.35 -10.98
CA VAL A 274 0.26 20.25 -12.08
C VAL A 274 1.08 19.49 -13.11
N ASP A 275 2.05 18.68 -12.68
CA ASP A 275 2.94 17.97 -13.59
C ASP A 275 2.19 16.89 -14.38
N MET A 276 1.37 16.08 -13.70
CA MET A 276 0.56 15.03 -14.33
C MET A 276 -0.51 15.61 -15.27
N ALA A 277 -1.16 16.72 -14.88
CA ALA A 277 -2.14 17.39 -15.72
C ALA A 277 -1.49 17.99 -16.98
N ALA A 278 -0.27 18.51 -16.86
CA ALA A 278 0.49 19.01 -18.01
C ALA A 278 0.94 17.87 -18.95
N GLU A 279 1.31 16.71 -18.41
CA GLU A 279 1.68 15.53 -19.22
C GLU A 279 0.48 14.98 -20.03
N LYS A 280 -0.74 15.11 -19.50
CA LYS A 280 -1.98 14.66 -20.14
C LYS A 280 -2.72 15.74 -20.93
N ASP A 281 -2.09 16.89 -21.17
CA ASP A 281 -2.68 18.06 -21.86
C ASP A 281 -3.99 18.58 -21.22
N ILE A 282 -4.25 18.25 -19.94
CA ILE A 282 -5.38 18.79 -19.15
C ILE A 282 -5.08 20.24 -18.79
N VAL A 283 -3.85 20.51 -18.36
CA VAL A 283 -3.32 21.86 -18.20
C VAL A 283 -2.39 22.14 -19.38
N LYS A 284 -2.73 23.16 -20.18
CA LYS A 284 -1.95 23.53 -21.36
C LYS A 284 -0.73 24.34 -20.97
N LYS A 285 0.43 23.98 -21.54
CA LYS A 285 1.68 24.71 -21.37
C LYS A 285 2.06 25.46 -22.64
N SER A 286 1.99 26.80 -22.60
CA SER A 286 2.41 27.69 -23.69
C SER A 286 3.66 28.46 -23.30
N GLY A 287 4.83 27.94 -23.68
CA GLY A 287 6.12 28.47 -23.23
C GLY A 287 6.28 28.31 -21.72
N SER A 288 6.34 29.42 -20.99
CA SER A 288 6.38 29.42 -19.52
C SER A 288 5.00 29.52 -18.87
N TRP A 289 3.92 29.75 -19.63
CA TRP A 289 2.57 29.90 -19.09
C TRP A 289 1.83 28.56 -18.98
N TYR A 290 1.14 28.36 -17.86
CA TYR A 290 0.20 27.29 -17.61
C TYR A 290 -1.23 27.83 -17.71
N SER A 291 -2.13 27.08 -18.35
CA SER A 291 -3.52 27.48 -18.54
C SER A 291 -4.45 26.27 -18.39
N TYR A 292 -5.61 26.49 -17.80
CA TYR A 292 -6.65 25.49 -17.62
C TYR A 292 -7.96 26.02 -18.19
N GLY A 293 -8.55 25.31 -19.16
CA GLY A 293 -9.61 25.87 -19.99
C GLY A 293 -9.14 27.12 -20.72
N ASP A 294 -9.85 28.23 -20.51
CA ASP A 294 -9.51 29.56 -21.05
C ASP A 294 -8.72 30.43 -20.07
N ASP A 295 -8.55 29.98 -18.82
CA ASP A 295 -7.92 30.75 -17.75
C ASP A 295 -6.41 30.52 -17.66
N ARG A 296 -5.66 31.61 -17.47
CA ARG A 296 -4.22 31.56 -17.19
C ARG A 296 -3.98 31.37 -15.70
N ILE A 297 -3.63 30.15 -15.32
CA ILE A 297 -3.42 29.78 -13.90
C ILE A 297 -2.04 30.15 -13.36
N GLY A 298 -1.05 30.45 -14.22
CA GLY A 298 0.23 30.96 -13.74
C GLY A 298 1.34 31.01 -14.77
N GLN A 299 2.31 31.91 -14.56
CA GLN A 299 3.57 31.94 -15.29
C GLN A 299 4.63 31.16 -14.51
N GLY A 300 5.01 29.99 -15.03
CA GLY A 300 5.91 29.06 -14.37
C GLY A 300 5.18 28.10 -13.43
N ARG A 301 5.83 26.97 -13.16
CA ARG A 301 5.26 25.85 -12.40
C ARG A 301 4.88 26.22 -10.97
N GLU A 302 5.74 26.95 -10.26
CA GLU A 302 5.46 27.33 -8.86
C GLU A 302 4.27 28.28 -8.73
N ASN A 303 4.05 29.17 -9.70
CA ASN A 303 2.86 30.04 -9.69
C ASN A 303 1.58 29.26 -10.00
N ALA A 304 1.63 28.26 -10.88
CA ALA A 304 0.50 27.36 -11.11
C ALA A 304 0.16 26.53 -9.85
N LYS A 305 1.16 26.07 -9.10
CA LYS A 305 0.96 25.41 -7.80
C LYS A 305 0.26 26.34 -6.81
N LYS A 306 0.78 27.55 -6.62
CA LYS A 306 0.18 28.57 -5.74
C LYS A 306 -1.28 28.85 -6.12
N TYR A 307 -1.59 28.97 -7.41
CA TYR A 307 -2.97 29.15 -7.86
C TYR A 307 -3.88 27.98 -7.46
N LEU A 308 -3.44 26.72 -7.65
CA LEU A 308 -4.25 25.56 -7.25
C LEU A 308 -4.40 25.43 -5.73
N ASP A 309 -3.38 25.80 -4.95
CA ASP A 309 -3.48 25.87 -3.49
C ASP A 309 -4.53 26.92 -3.06
N GLU A 310 -4.65 28.04 -3.79
CA GLU A 310 -5.64 29.11 -3.54
C GLU A 310 -7.05 28.80 -4.09
N HIS A 311 -7.19 27.82 -5.00
CA HIS A 311 -8.46 27.44 -5.64
C HIS A 311 -8.74 25.93 -5.49
N PRO A 312 -9.20 25.49 -4.29
CA PRO A 312 -9.38 24.06 -3.99
C PRO A 312 -10.42 23.34 -4.86
N ASP A 313 -11.41 24.07 -5.36
CA ASP A 313 -12.44 23.59 -6.28
C ASP A 313 -11.84 23.21 -7.65
N VAL A 314 -11.03 24.11 -8.22
CA VAL A 314 -10.30 23.85 -9.48
C VAL A 314 -9.30 22.72 -9.29
N MET A 315 -8.58 22.71 -8.16
CA MET A 315 -7.66 21.64 -7.81
C MET A 315 -8.36 20.27 -7.74
N ALA A 316 -9.54 20.19 -7.11
CA ALA A 316 -10.32 18.96 -7.05
C ALA A 316 -10.80 18.50 -8.43
N GLU A 317 -11.25 19.43 -9.27
CA GLU A 317 -11.67 19.11 -10.65
C GLU A 317 -10.51 18.58 -11.50
N ILE A 318 -9.36 19.26 -11.48
CA ILE A 318 -8.16 18.82 -12.21
C ILE A 318 -7.68 17.48 -11.67
N ARG A 319 -7.68 17.29 -10.34
CA ARG A 319 -7.32 16.01 -9.71
C ARG A 319 -8.18 14.87 -10.24
N GLN A 320 -9.50 15.05 -10.34
CA GLN A 320 -10.38 14.02 -10.87
C GLN A 320 -10.06 13.71 -12.34
N LYS A 321 -9.92 14.74 -13.19
CA LYS A 321 -9.53 14.56 -14.60
C LYS A 321 -8.20 13.85 -14.76
N VAL A 322 -7.23 14.13 -13.90
CA VAL A 322 -5.94 13.42 -13.87
C VAL A 322 -6.15 11.95 -13.51
N ARG A 323 -6.89 11.64 -12.45
CA ARG A 323 -7.18 10.25 -12.06
C ARG A 323 -7.83 9.47 -13.20
N ASP A 324 -8.81 10.07 -13.88
CA ASP A 324 -9.49 9.47 -15.03
C ASP A 324 -8.51 9.24 -16.20
N ALA A 325 -7.66 10.22 -16.53
CA ALA A 325 -6.70 10.15 -17.64
C ALA A 325 -5.55 9.14 -17.42
N TYR A 326 -5.29 8.75 -16.17
CA TYR A 326 -4.37 7.68 -15.79
C TYR A 326 -5.09 6.35 -15.47
N GLY A 327 -6.43 6.30 -15.61
CA GLY A 327 -7.22 5.08 -15.40
C GLY A 327 -7.26 4.61 -13.94
N MET A 328 -7.08 5.51 -12.98
CA MET A 328 -7.00 5.16 -11.55
C MET A 328 -8.35 4.78 -10.96
N ASP A 329 -9.44 5.31 -11.49
CA ASP A 329 -10.80 5.13 -10.95
C ASP A 329 -11.65 4.12 -11.76
N GLN A 330 -11.08 3.46 -12.78
CA GLN A 330 -11.81 2.55 -13.69
C GLN A 330 -12.04 1.13 -13.14
N THR A 331 -11.85 0.87 -11.86
CA THR A 331 -11.96 -0.49 -11.27
C THR A 331 -13.36 -0.87 -10.80
N GLY A 332 -14.42 -0.43 -11.51
CA GLY A 332 -15.80 -0.69 -11.09
C GLY A 332 -16.87 -0.89 -12.17
N GLU A 333 -16.58 -0.71 -13.47
CA GLU A 333 -17.64 -0.70 -14.50
C GLU A 333 -17.59 -1.83 -15.53
N GLU A 334 -16.53 -2.66 -15.58
CA GLU A 334 -16.43 -3.75 -16.57
C GLU A 334 -17.12 -5.06 -16.15
N ASP A 335 -17.56 -5.21 -14.90
CA ASP A 335 -18.12 -6.47 -14.39
C ASP A 335 -19.67 -6.59 -14.49
N ASP A 336 -20.40 -5.52 -14.80
CA ASP A 336 -21.89 -5.54 -14.84
C ASP A 336 -22.51 -5.79 -16.22
N GLN A 337 -21.72 -5.90 -17.31
CA GLN A 337 -22.27 -6.13 -18.66
C GLN A 337 -22.14 -7.57 -19.19
N ALA A 338 -21.62 -8.52 -18.38
CA ALA A 338 -21.47 -9.91 -18.81
C ALA A 338 -22.66 -10.82 -18.46
N ASP A 339 -23.59 -10.41 -17.57
CA ASP A 339 -24.63 -11.31 -17.03
C ASP A 339 -26.03 -11.17 -17.65
N ASP A 340 -26.26 -10.26 -18.61
CA ASP A 340 -27.60 -10.05 -19.23
C ASP A 340 -27.73 -10.54 -20.68
N LYS A 341 -27.04 -11.64 -21.04
CA LYS A 341 -27.23 -12.30 -22.36
C LYS A 341 -27.44 -13.81 -22.33
N SER A 342 -27.91 -14.37 -21.20
CA SER A 342 -28.26 -15.80 -21.13
C SER A 342 -29.63 -16.12 -20.53
N LYS A 343 -30.63 -15.23 -20.69
CA LYS A 343 -32.03 -15.54 -20.40
C LYS A 343 -32.97 -15.02 -21.48
N ASP A 344 -32.85 -15.52 -22.71
CA ASP A 344 -34.01 -15.56 -23.59
C ASP A 344 -33.85 -16.60 -24.71
N LYS A 345 -34.31 -17.83 -24.43
CA LYS A 345 -34.84 -18.79 -25.43
C LYS A 345 -35.32 -20.08 -24.74
N ALA A 346 -36.58 -20.08 -24.31
CA ALA A 346 -37.42 -21.28 -24.20
C ALA A 346 -38.91 -20.89 -24.11
N THR A 347 -39.53 -20.57 -25.25
CA THR A 347 -40.96 -20.77 -25.53
C THR A 347 -41.15 -22.25 -25.93
N LYS A 348 -42.21 -23.03 -25.69
CA LYS A 348 -43.59 -22.90 -25.17
C LYS A 348 -44.10 -24.36 -24.88
N PRO A 349 -45.33 -24.58 -24.36
CA PRO A 349 -45.73 -25.75 -23.58
C PRO A 349 -46.57 -26.78 -24.36
N SER A 350 -46.75 -27.96 -23.79
CA SER A 350 -47.90 -28.82 -24.10
C SER A 350 -48.46 -29.49 -22.83
N ASP A 351 -49.78 -29.57 -22.84
CA ASP A 351 -50.72 -29.78 -21.75
C ASP A 351 -51.20 -31.24 -21.72
N LYS A 352 -51.45 -31.81 -20.52
CA LYS A 352 -52.69 -32.55 -20.15
C LYS A 352 -52.55 -33.52 -18.95
N SER A 353 -53.47 -33.31 -17.98
CA SER A 353 -54.25 -34.30 -17.19
C SER A 353 -53.49 -35.14 -16.12
N GLN A 354 -53.95 -35.42 -14.89
CA GLN A 354 -55.26 -35.42 -14.19
C GLN A 354 -54.95 -35.50 -12.66
N ALA A 355 -55.54 -34.66 -11.80
CA ALA A 355 -56.71 -34.93 -10.93
C ALA A 355 -56.45 -35.67 -9.59
N GLN A 356 -56.70 -34.97 -8.45
CA GLN A 356 -57.40 -35.34 -7.19
C GLN A 356 -56.94 -34.39 -6.04
N ALA A 357 -57.69 -33.35 -5.64
CA ALA A 357 -58.86 -33.30 -4.74
C ALA A 357 -58.55 -33.27 -3.21
N LYS A 358 -58.35 -32.04 -2.67
CA LYS A 358 -58.93 -31.35 -1.47
C LYS A 358 -59.35 -32.14 -0.20
N PRO A 359 -59.39 -31.53 1.04
CA PRO A 359 -59.90 -30.17 1.28
C PRO A 359 -59.26 -29.29 2.39
N LYS A 360 -59.74 -28.03 2.37
CA LYS A 360 -59.52 -26.88 3.25
C LYS A 360 -60.13 -27.06 4.65
N LYS A 361 -59.60 -26.34 5.68
CA LYS A 361 -60.29 -25.15 6.25
C LYS A 361 -59.43 -24.35 7.27
N PRO A 362 -59.79 -23.06 7.51
CA PRO A 362 -59.03 -22.04 8.25
C PRO A 362 -59.68 -21.64 9.60
N VAL A 363 -58.95 -20.91 10.47
CA VAL A 363 -59.45 -20.09 11.61
C VAL A 363 -58.34 -19.04 11.91
N ALA A 364 -58.45 -17.72 11.71
CA ALA A 364 -59.28 -16.66 12.34
C ALA A 364 -58.85 -16.36 13.81
N THR A 365 -58.11 -15.27 14.10
CA THR A 365 -58.52 -13.89 14.52
C THR A 365 -58.38 -13.62 16.03
N GLU A 366 -57.77 -12.46 16.31
CA GLU A 366 -57.98 -11.51 17.44
C GLU A 366 -57.62 -12.00 18.86
N THR A 367 -56.86 -11.23 19.65
CA THR A 367 -57.40 -10.05 20.34
C THR A 367 -56.31 -9.10 20.87
N SER A 368 -56.73 -7.84 20.99
CA SER A 368 -56.08 -6.61 21.43
C SER A 368 -56.07 -6.40 22.95
N LEU A 369 -55.50 -5.24 23.34
CA LEU A 369 -55.62 -4.47 24.60
C LEU A 369 -54.63 -4.85 25.71
N ASP A 370 -54.17 -3.93 26.55
CA ASP A 370 -53.86 -2.49 26.55
C ASP A 370 -53.54 -2.19 28.02
N LEU A 371 -52.64 -1.22 28.28
CA LEU A 371 -52.55 -0.42 29.53
C LEU A 371 -52.12 -1.22 30.80
N ASP A 372 -51.41 -0.70 31.80
CA ASP A 372 -50.95 0.64 32.11
C ASP A 372 -49.88 0.56 33.22
N ASP A 373 -49.09 1.62 33.29
CA ASP A 373 -48.63 2.33 34.48
C ASP A 373 -47.77 1.69 35.60
N SER A 374 -46.67 2.42 35.83
CA SER A 374 -46.27 3.05 37.10
C SER A 374 -45.03 2.51 37.85
N LYS A 375 -44.04 3.43 37.95
CA LYS A 375 -43.28 3.84 39.17
C LYS A 375 -42.31 2.80 39.75
N THR A 376 -41.12 3.09 40.26
CA THR A 376 -40.55 4.30 40.90
C THR A 376 -39.04 4.04 41.15
N ASP A 377 -38.25 5.12 41.19
CA ASP A 377 -37.08 5.41 42.04
C ASP A 377 -36.03 4.33 42.36
N LYS A 378 -34.81 4.50 41.83
CA LYS A 378 -33.65 5.07 42.55
C LYS A 378 -32.42 5.23 41.66
#